data_AF-A0A9D3LM03-F1
#
_entry.id   AF-A0A9D3LM03-F1
#
_cell.length_a   1.000
_cell.length_b   1.000
_cell.length_c   1.000
_cell.angle_alpha   90.00
_cell.angle_beta   90.00
_cell.angle_gamma   90.00
#
_symmetry.space_group_name_H-M   'P 1'
#
loop_
_entity.id
_entity.type
_entity.pdbx_description
1 polymer ?
#
loop_
_entity_poly.entity_id
_entity_poly.type
_entity_poly.pdbx_seq_one_letter_code
_entity_poly.pdbx_strand_id
1 'polypeptide(L)'
;MFKVMEEYNWDNFAVITSLYPGYEAYVDYIRSFTDTSYFLWDLQDVLTFDMSEGMSDIRARRVLQQVDAQVLLVYCSHDEARFLFRMAADVGLVGPGYIWMLPAWRWGTRTCPRQLPRGPHQHHHRPLEAQPEEEGAGRGGHRGQGRAELPQVPGAPPG
;
A
#
# COMPACT_ATOMS: atom_id res chain seq x y z
N MET A 1 -13.55 -10.13 -0.10
CA MET A 1 -13.00 -10.06 -1.47
C MET A 1 -14.12 -10.15 -2.48
N PHE A 2 -14.82 -11.28 -2.60
CA PHE A 2 -15.95 -11.42 -3.54
C PHE A 2 -17.06 -10.38 -3.41
N LYS A 3 -17.47 -9.98 -2.19
CA LYS A 3 -18.45 -8.89 -2.03
C LYS A 3 -18.00 -7.57 -2.69
N VAL A 4 -16.72 -7.24 -2.57
CA VAL A 4 -16.17 -6.03 -3.21
C VAL A 4 -16.20 -6.22 -4.73
N MET A 5 -15.78 -7.37 -5.25
CA MET A 5 -15.83 -7.65 -6.68
C MET A 5 -17.26 -7.58 -7.23
N GLU A 6 -18.23 -8.11 -6.50
CA GLU A 6 -19.66 -8.06 -6.84
C GLU A 6 -20.18 -6.62 -6.89
N GLU A 7 -19.85 -5.80 -5.88
CA GLU A 7 -20.24 -4.39 -5.81
C GLU A 7 -19.70 -3.55 -6.98
N TYR A 8 -18.52 -3.89 -7.50
CA TYR A 8 -17.89 -3.20 -8.64
C TYR A 8 -18.09 -3.90 -9.99
N ASN A 9 -18.91 -4.96 -10.04
CA ASN A 9 -19.10 -5.78 -11.25
C ASN A 9 -17.78 -6.29 -11.86
N TRP A 10 -16.86 -6.76 -11.01
CA TRP A 10 -15.63 -7.44 -11.41
C TRP A 10 -15.85 -8.96 -11.42
N ASP A 11 -16.64 -9.42 -12.38
CA ASP A 11 -16.99 -10.83 -12.57
C ASP A 11 -15.87 -11.65 -13.21
N ASN A 12 -15.03 -11.04 -14.04
CA ASN A 12 -13.88 -11.69 -14.69
C ASN A 12 -12.59 -11.55 -13.87
N PHE A 13 -12.01 -12.69 -13.48
CA PHE A 13 -10.78 -12.71 -12.67
C PHE A 13 -9.92 -13.95 -12.90
N ALA A 14 -8.65 -13.86 -12.51
CA ALA A 14 -7.73 -15.00 -12.44
C ALA A 14 -7.22 -15.20 -11.01
N VAL A 15 -6.86 -16.44 -10.68
CA VAL A 15 -6.24 -16.80 -9.41
C VAL A 15 -4.77 -17.10 -9.64
N ILE A 16 -3.90 -16.50 -8.84
CA ILE A 16 -2.46 -16.76 -8.84
C ILE A 16 -2.06 -17.26 -7.46
N THR A 17 -1.47 -18.44 -7.38
CA THR A 17 -1.00 -19.01 -6.13
C THR A 17 0.48 -19.33 -6.18
N SER A 18 1.11 -19.33 -5.01
CA SER A 18 2.38 -20.04 -4.79
C SER A 18 2.09 -21.43 -4.23
N LEU A 19 3.14 -22.23 -4.01
CA LEU A 19 3.06 -23.46 -3.22
C LEU A 19 2.95 -23.21 -1.70
N TYR A 20 2.57 -22.01 -1.26
CA TYR A 20 2.40 -21.67 0.15
C TYR A 20 1.36 -22.59 0.82
N PRO A 21 1.61 -23.08 2.05
CA PRO A 21 0.71 -24.01 2.72
C PRO A 21 -0.73 -23.48 2.78
N GLY A 22 -1.67 -24.28 2.26
CA GLY A 22 -3.09 -23.93 2.18
C GLY A 22 -3.56 -23.40 0.82
N TYR A 23 -2.68 -23.34 -0.20
CA TYR A 23 -3.05 -22.88 -1.54
C TYR A 23 -4.15 -23.75 -2.19
N GLU A 24 -4.12 -25.07 -2.01
CA GLU A 24 -5.14 -25.99 -2.55
C GLU A 24 -6.51 -25.69 -1.95
N ALA A 25 -6.59 -25.59 -0.63
CA ALA A 25 -7.82 -25.25 0.08
C ALA A 25 -8.35 -23.87 -0.34
N TYR A 26 -7.47 -22.91 -0.62
CA TYR A 26 -7.85 -21.61 -1.15
C TYR A 26 -8.45 -21.72 -2.55
N VAL A 27 -7.81 -22.44 -3.48
CA VAL A 27 -8.32 -22.67 -4.84
C VAL A 27 -9.66 -23.39 -4.81
N ASP A 28 -9.79 -24.43 -3.99
CA ASP A 28 -11.04 -25.18 -3.83
C ASP A 28 -12.16 -24.31 -3.26
N TYR A 29 -11.84 -23.45 -2.29
CA TYR A 29 -12.78 -22.46 -1.78
C TYR A 29 -13.25 -21.50 -2.88
N ILE A 30 -12.34 -20.95 -3.68
CA ILE A 30 -12.70 -20.06 -4.80
C ILE A 30 -13.65 -20.78 -5.76
N ARG A 31 -13.30 -21.98 -6.21
CA ARG A 31 -14.09 -22.77 -7.16
C ARG A 31 -15.48 -23.13 -6.61
N SER A 32 -15.53 -23.59 -5.36
CA SER A 32 -16.80 -23.92 -4.71
C SER A 32 -17.67 -22.68 -4.50
N PHE A 33 -17.06 -21.54 -4.15
CA PHE A 33 -17.78 -20.29 -3.99
C PHE A 33 -18.35 -19.82 -5.33
N THR A 34 -17.57 -19.84 -6.41
CA THR A 34 -18.05 -19.41 -7.74
C THR A 34 -19.15 -20.32 -8.28
N ASP A 35 -19.08 -21.64 -8.04
CA ASP A 35 -20.07 -22.61 -8.51
C ASP A 35 -21.41 -22.50 -7.77
N THR A 36 -21.37 -22.15 -6.48
CA THR A 36 -22.57 -22.02 -5.64
C THR A 36 -23.15 -20.61 -5.61
N SER A 37 -22.48 -19.63 -6.22
CA SER A 37 -22.94 -18.25 -6.26
C SER A 37 -24.03 -18.05 -7.31
N TYR A 38 -24.98 -17.16 -7.02
CA TYR A 38 -25.95 -16.69 -8.02
C TYR A 38 -25.34 -15.66 -8.99
N PHE A 39 -24.21 -15.07 -8.62
CA PHE A 39 -23.48 -14.13 -9.46
C PHE A 39 -22.66 -14.91 -10.51
N LEU A 40 -22.69 -14.47 -11.76
CA LEU A 40 -22.03 -15.14 -12.87
C LEU A 40 -20.53 -14.84 -12.88
N TRP A 41 -19.79 -15.48 -11.99
CA TRP A 41 -18.33 -15.38 -11.93
C TRP A 41 -17.68 -16.03 -13.15
N ASP A 42 -16.67 -15.37 -13.70
CA ASP A 42 -15.84 -15.86 -14.79
C ASP A 42 -14.39 -16.03 -14.28
N LEU A 43 -14.11 -17.23 -13.76
CA LEU A 43 -12.78 -17.64 -13.34
C LEU A 43 -11.98 -18.07 -14.58
N GLN A 44 -11.15 -17.16 -15.09
CA GLN A 44 -10.38 -17.36 -16.32
C GLN A 44 -9.29 -18.42 -16.19
N ASP A 45 -8.46 -18.30 -15.14
CA ASP A 45 -7.33 -19.19 -14.95
C ASP A 45 -6.94 -19.34 -13.47
N VAL A 46 -6.27 -20.45 -13.15
CA VAL A 46 -5.64 -20.73 -11.86
C VAL A 46 -4.17 -21.06 -12.10
N LEU A 47 -3.31 -20.09 -11.83
CA LEU A 47 -1.88 -20.16 -12.05
C LEU A 47 -1.15 -20.47 -10.75
N THR A 48 -0.47 -21.62 -10.67
CA THR A 48 0.35 -21.98 -9.50
C THR A 48 1.83 -21.90 -9.84
N PHE A 49 2.58 -21.12 -9.07
CA PHE A 49 4.01 -20.92 -9.26
C PHE A 49 4.81 -21.49 -8.08
N ASP A 50 5.86 -22.23 -8.40
CA ASP A 50 6.94 -22.46 -7.44
C ASP A 50 7.76 -21.17 -7.36
N MET A 51 7.75 -20.53 -6.19
CA MET A 51 8.43 -19.26 -5.93
C MET A 51 9.70 -19.44 -5.11
N SER A 52 10.22 -20.67 -5.03
CA SER A 52 11.55 -20.94 -4.47
C SER A 52 12.65 -20.30 -5.34
N GLU A 53 13.77 -19.96 -4.70
CA GLU A 53 14.98 -19.45 -5.37
C GLU A 53 15.49 -20.52 -6.37
N GLY A 54 15.10 -20.40 -7.65
CA GLY A 54 15.47 -21.38 -8.68
C GLY A 54 14.46 -21.56 -9.81
N MET A 55 13.25 -21.02 -9.68
CA MET A 55 12.31 -21.00 -10.81
C MET A 55 12.89 -20.21 -11.98
N SER A 56 12.75 -20.73 -13.21
CA SER A 56 13.16 -19.98 -14.39
C SER A 56 12.22 -18.77 -14.54
N ASP A 57 12.64 -17.59 -14.08
CA ASP A 57 11.95 -16.30 -14.19
C ASP A 57 11.28 -16.12 -15.57
N ILE A 58 11.91 -16.63 -16.63
CA ILE A 58 11.42 -16.61 -18.02
C ILE A 58 10.07 -17.33 -18.17
N ARG A 59 9.90 -18.53 -17.59
CA ARG A 59 8.66 -19.30 -17.70
C ARG A 59 7.52 -18.59 -16.98
N ALA A 60 7.74 -18.13 -15.76
CA ALA A 60 6.68 -17.43 -15.02
C ALA A 60 6.29 -16.12 -15.70
N ARG A 61 7.24 -15.33 -16.18
CA ARG A 61 6.94 -14.11 -16.96
C ARG A 61 6.10 -14.42 -18.19
N ARG A 62 6.43 -15.48 -18.94
CA ARG A 62 5.64 -15.88 -20.11
C ARG A 62 4.21 -16.26 -19.73
N VAL A 63 4.02 -16.99 -18.64
CA VAL A 63 2.67 -17.34 -18.14
C VAL A 63 1.92 -16.08 -17.70
N LEU A 64 2.55 -15.19 -16.94
CA LEU A 64 1.95 -13.92 -16.52
C LEU A 64 1.57 -13.01 -17.70
N GLN A 65 2.32 -13.07 -18.81
CA GLN A 65 1.97 -12.33 -20.04
C GLN A 65 0.70 -12.83 -20.73
N GLN A 66 0.24 -14.05 -20.45
CA GLN A 66 -1.01 -14.59 -21.02
C GLN A 66 -2.24 -14.21 -20.19
N VAL A 67 -2.06 -13.56 -19.05
CA VAL A 67 -3.16 -13.16 -18.17
C VAL A 67 -3.93 -12.00 -18.79
N ASP A 68 -5.19 -12.25 -19.13
CA ASP A 68 -6.12 -11.28 -19.72
C ASP A 68 -7.19 -10.79 -18.72
N ALA A 69 -7.07 -11.18 -17.45
CA ALA A 69 -8.00 -10.77 -16.40
C ALA A 69 -7.61 -9.43 -15.77
N GLN A 70 -8.59 -8.55 -15.56
CA GLN A 70 -8.39 -7.30 -14.82
C GLN A 70 -8.14 -7.54 -13.33
N VAL A 71 -8.88 -8.46 -12.71
CA VAL A 71 -8.75 -8.76 -11.29
C VAL A 71 -7.93 -10.03 -11.07
N LEU A 72 -6.92 -9.92 -10.21
CA LEU A 72 -5.96 -10.97 -9.90
C LEU A 72 -6.02 -11.29 -8.41
N LEU A 73 -6.54 -12.47 -8.08
CA LEU A 73 -6.64 -12.97 -6.72
C LEU A 73 -5.37 -13.75 -6.38
N VAL A 74 -4.62 -13.29 -5.37
CA VAL A 74 -3.29 -13.83 -5.10
C VAL A 74 -3.19 -14.52 -3.75
N TYR A 75 -2.69 -15.76 -3.72
CA TYR A 75 -2.42 -16.51 -2.50
C TYR A 75 -0.94 -16.92 -2.41
N CYS A 76 -0.19 -16.24 -1.56
CA CYS A 76 1.21 -16.55 -1.29
C CYS A 76 1.66 -15.99 0.07
N SER A 77 2.87 -16.33 0.50
CA SER A 77 3.52 -15.62 1.60
C SER A 77 3.87 -14.18 1.23
N HIS A 78 4.23 -13.40 2.24
CA HIS A 78 4.66 -12.00 2.05
C HIS A 78 5.94 -11.88 1.21
N ASP A 79 6.92 -12.77 1.42
CA ASP A 79 8.18 -12.73 0.68
C ASP A 79 8.01 -13.21 -0.76
N GLU A 80 7.20 -14.24 -0.97
CA GLU A 80 6.81 -14.70 -2.31
C GLU A 80 6.04 -13.63 -3.09
N ALA A 81 5.18 -12.85 -2.43
CA ALA A 81 4.46 -11.74 -3.06
C ALA A 81 5.44 -10.73 -3.68
N ARG A 82 6.55 -10.40 -2.99
CA ARG A 82 7.56 -9.48 -3.51
C ARG A 82 8.18 -10.00 -4.80
N PHE A 83 8.49 -11.30 -4.85
CA PHE A 83 9.04 -11.95 -6.03
C PHE A 83 8.02 -11.96 -7.17
N LEU A 84 6.76 -12.31 -6.89
CA LEU A 84 5.67 -12.28 -7.87
C LEU A 84 5.44 -10.89 -8.46
N PHE A 85 5.37 -9.85 -7.63
CA PHE A 85 5.20 -8.48 -8.09
C PHE A 85 6.37 -7.98 -8.93
N ARG A 86 7.61 -8.42 -8.64
CA ARG A 86 8.78 -8.12 -9.49
C ARG A 86 8.61 -8.70 -10.88
N MET A 87 8.24 -9.99 -10.98
CA MET A 87 8.02 -10.63 -12.29
C MET A 87 6.85 -10.00 -13.04
N ALA A 88 5.76 -9.67 -12.34
CA ALA A 88 4.59 -9.00 -12.89
C ALA A 88 4.93 -7.60 -13.41
N ALA A 89 5.75 -6.84 -12.69
CA ALA A 89 6.19 -5.51 -13.11
C ALA A 89 6.97 -5.55 -14.42
N ASP A 90 7.85 -6.54 -14.57
CA ASP A 90 8.68 -6.70 -15.77
C ASP A 90 7.86 -7.06 -17.02
N VAL A 91 6.61 -7.53 -16.85
CA VAL A 91 5.69 -7.83 -17.94
C VAL A 91 4.52 -6.83 -18.04
N GLY A 92 4.52 -5.77 -17.23
CA GLY A 92 3.50 -4.71 -17.26
C GLY A 92 2.20 -5.04 -16.53
N LEU A 93 2.12 -6.15 -15.78
CA LEU A 93 0.91 -6.62 -15.09
C LEU A 93 0.62 -5.86 -13.78
N VAL A 94 1.36 -4.79 -13.47
CA VAL A 94 1.17 -3.93 -12.27
C VAL A 94 0.67 -2.53 -12.61
N GLY A 95 0.28 -2.30 -13.88
CA GLY A 95 -0.27 -1.04 -14.34
C GLY A 95 -1.67 -0.72 -13.81
N PRO A 96 -2.21 0.47 -14.09
CA PRO A 96 -3.51 0.93 -13.60
C PRO A 96 -4.71 0.10 -14.08
N GLY A 97 -4.53 -0.76 -15.08
CA GLY A 97 -5.56 -1.66 -15.60
C GLY A 97 -5.74 -2.96 -14.80
N TYR A 98 -4.87 -3.24 -13.83
CA TYR A 98 -4.88 -4.48 -13.05
C TYR A 98 -5.15 -4.23 -11.58
N ILE A 99 -5.98 -5.09 -10.99
CA ILE A 99 -6.38 -5.02 -9.59
C ILE A 99 -5.90 -6.29 -8.90
N TRP A 100 -4.89 -6.13 -8.04
CA TRP A 100 -4.32 -7.23 -7.26
C TRP A 100 -4.99 -7.31 -5.89
N MET A 101 -5.65 -8.42 -5.60
CA MET A 101 -6.29 -8.66 -4.31
C MET A 101 -5.60 -9.81 -3.57
N LEU A 102 -5.09 -9.52 -2.38
CA LEU A 102 -4.48 -10.51 -1.50
C LEU A 102 -5.41 -10.75 -0.30
N PRO A 103 -5.61 -12.00 0.15
CA PRO A 103 -6.40 -12.28 1.33
C PRO A 103 -5.76 -11.64 2.56
N ALA A 104 -6.55 -10.89 3.33
CA ALA A 104 -6.08 -10.09 4.47
C ALA A 104 -5.57 -10.89 5.68
N TRP A 105 -5.61 -12.22 5.66
CA TRP A 105 -5.46 -13.09 6.84
C TRP A 105 -4.02 -13.22 7.40
N ARG A 106 -3.00 -12.61 6.80
CA ARG A 106 -1.61 -12.72 7.32
C ARG A 106 -0.83 -11.41 7.42
N TRP A 107 -1.49 -10.25 7.30
CA TRP A 107 -0.88 -8.98 7.69
C TRP A 107 -0.93 -8.81 9.21
N GLY A 108 -0.25 -9.70 9.93
CA GLY A 108 0.10 -9.48 11.31
C GLY A 108 0.93 -8.21 11.37
N THR A 109 0.33 -7.15 11.90
CA THR A 109 0.95 -5.88 12.34
C THR A 109 2.18 -5.39 11.56
N ARG A 110 1.96 -4.30 10.80
CA ARG A 110 2.98 -3.33 10.36
C ARG A 110 3.82 -3.74 9.15
N THR A 111 3.22 -3.67 7.97
CA THR A 111 3.80 -3.02 6.77
C THR A 111 2.75 -3.04 5.67
N CYS A 112 1.77 -2.14 5.78
CA CYS A 112 1.17 -1.62 4.57
C CYS A 112 2.30 -0.85 3.87
N PRO A 113 2.77 -1.25 2.67
CA PRO A 113 3.68 -0.40 1.91
C PRO A 113 2.81 0.74 1.39
N ARG A 114 2.63 1.75 2.24
CA ARG A 114 1.92 2.99 1.94
C ARG A 114 2.73 3.84 0.97
N GLN A 115 3.27 3.28 -0.11
CA GLN A 115 3.90 3.99 -1.22
C GLN A 115 3.81 3.14 -2.50
N LEU A 116 2.59 2.98 -3.04
CA LEU A 116 2.46 3.05 -4.49
C LEU A 116 2.93 4.48 -4.87
N PRO A 117 3.85 4.67 -5.82
CA PRO A 117 4.43 5.98 -6.09
C PRO A 117 3.33 6.96 -6.49
N ARG A 118 3.01 7.87 -5.56
CA ARG A 118 2.15 9.02 -5.84
C ARG A 118 2.93 9.90 -6.80
N GLY A 119 2.37 10.14 -7.98
CA GLY A 119 2.94 11.09 -8.94
C GLY A 119 3.14 12.47 -8.30
N PRO A 120 4.12 13.25 -8.78
CA PRO A 120 4.33 14.60 -8.27
C PRO A 120 3.12 15.45 -8.68
N HIS A 121 2.77 16.43 -7.84
CA HIS A 121 1.69 17.41 -8.03
C HIS A 121 0.30 17.03 -7.51
N GLN A 122 0.15 17.00 -6.18
CA GLN A 122 -1.03 17.61 -5.55
C GLN A 122 -0.59 18.33 -4.26
N HIS A 123 -0.14 19.58 -4.40
CA HIS A 123 -0.02 20.51 -3.27
C HIS A 123 -1.43 20.89 -2.83
N HIS A 124 -1.89 20.35 -1.72
CA HIS A 124 -3.15 20.77 -1.11
C HIS A 124 -2.92 22.09 -0.37
N HIS A 125 -3.66 23.11 -0.79
CA HIS A 125 -3.78 24.40 -0.12
C HIS A 125 -4.20 24.21 1.35
N ARG A 126 -3.52 24.90 2.25
CA ARG A 126 -3.82 24.99 3.67
C ARG A 126 -5.02 25.92 3.88
N PRO A 127 -6.11 25.53 4.58
CA PRO A 127 -7.12 26.49 5.00
C PRO A 127 -6.66 27.20 6.28
N LEU A 128 -6.93 28.49 6.30
CA LEU A 128 -6.76 29.43 7.40
C LEU A 128 -7.85 29.16 8.46
N GLU A 129 -7.50 28.52 9.58
CA GLU A 129 -8.41 28.40 10.72
C GLU A 129 -8.19 29.58 11.67
N ALA A 130 -9.30 30.24 11.97
CA ALA A 130 -9.44 31.49 12.70
C ALA A 130 -9.16 31.35 14.21
N GLN A 131 -8.67 32.43 14.79
CA GLN A 131 -8.56 32.64 16.24
C GLN A 131 -9.96 32.81 16.86
N PRO A 132 -10.18 32.41 18.12
CA PRO A 132 -11.11 33.08 18.99
C PRO A 132 -10.38 33.98 19.99
N GLU A 133 -10.92 35.17 20.14
CA GLU A 133 -10.56 36.20 21.10
C GLU A 133 -10.89 35.76 22.53
N GLU A 134 -10.01 36.08 23.50
CA GLU A 134 -10.40 36.23 24.90
C GLU A 134 -9.92 37.59 25.43
N GLU A 135 -10.91 38.44 25.68
CA GLU A 135 -10.92 39.70 26.43
C GLU A 135 -10.90 39.32 27.93
N GLY A 136 -9.94 39.73 28.78
CA GLY A 136 -9.79 41.07 29.33
C GLY A 136 -10.06 41.11 30.85
N ALA A 137 -9.01 41.19 31.68
CA ALA A 137 -8.99 41.72 33.08
C ALA A 137 -7.59 41.45 33.68
N GLY A 138 -6.86 42.33 34.37
CA GLY A 138 -7.05 43.70 34.80
C GLY A 138 -5.90 44.05 35.78
N ARG A 139 -5.37 45.28 35.64
CA ARG A 139 -4.69 46.14 36.65
C ARG A 139 -3.43 45.67 37.39
N GLY A 140 -2.42 46.55 37.37
CA GLY A 140 -1.52 46.78 38.51
C GLY A 140 -0.09 47.14 38.13
N GLY A 141 0.23 48.43 38.01
CA GLY A 141 1.61 48.89 37.85
C GLY A 141 2.39 48.90 39.15
N HIS A 142 3.73 48.90 39.08
CA HIS A 142 4.58 49.75 39.93
C HIS A 142 6.06 49.73 39.48
N ARG A 143 6.65 50.93 39.53
CA ARG A 143 8.07 51.32 39.43
C ARG A 143 9.04 50.41 40.20
N GLY A 144 10.28 50.30 39.68
CA GLY A 144 11.46 49.95 40.49
C GLY A 144 12.78 49.97 39.70
N GLN A 145 13.59 51.01 39.90
CA GLN A 145 14.98 51.16 39.42
C GLN A 145 15.94 50.18 40.10
N GLY A 146 17.01 49.79 39.40
CA GLY A 146 18.18 49.16 40.04
C GLY A 146 19.36 48.90 39.09
N ARG A 147 20.32 49.85 39.05
CA ARG A 147 21.78 49.73 38.87
C ARG A 147 22.32 48.70 37.84
N ALA A 148 22.89 49.13 36.71
CA ALA A 148 24.28 49.62 36.54
C ALA A 148 25.36 48.56 36.77
N GLU A 149 25.87 47.98 35.68
CA GLU A 149 27.30 47.67 35.48
C GLU A 149 27.60 47.59 33.96
N LEU A 150 28.59 48.37 33.54
CA LEU A 150 29.33 48.38 32.26
C LEU A 150 30.82 48.24 32.68
N PRO A 151 31.77 48.03 31.76
CA PRO A 151 31.85 47.05 30.67
C PRO A 151 33.20 46.28 30.74
N GLN A 152 33.38 45.17 30.02
CA GLN A 152 34.74 44.78 29.58
C GLN A 152 34.71 44.24 28.14
N VAL A 153 35.61 44.79 27.32
CA VAL A 153 35.89 44.56 25.90
C VAL A 153 37.43 44.64 25.78
N PRO A 154 38.10 44.20 24.69
CA PRO A 154 38.12 42.91 24.00
C PRO A 154 39.54 42.27 24.00
N GLY A 155 39.66 41.01 23.61
CA GLY A 155 40.95 40.39 23.23
C GLY A 155 40.88 39.83 21.81
N ALA A 156 41.57 40.47 20.88
CA ALA A 156 41.67 40.15 19.45
C ALA A 156 42.64 38.98 19.16
N PRO A 157 42.59 38.36 17.95
CA PRO A 157 43.43 37.24 17.56
C PRO A 157 44.71 37.67 16.80
N PRO A 158 45.66 36.76 16.61
CA PRO A 158 46.43 36.65 15.37
C PRO A 158 46.24 35.23 14.78
N GLY A 159 46.25 34.98 13.47
CA GLY A 159 47.15 35.49 12.43
C GLY A 159 47.78 34.28 11.78
#